data_AF-A0A7V0WWS9-F1
#
_entry.id   AF-A0A7V0WWS9-F1
#
_cell.length_a   1.000
_cell.length_b   1.000
_cell.length_c   1.000
_cell.angle_alpha   90.00
_cell.angle_beta   90.00
_cell.angle_gamma   90.00
#
_symmetry.space_group_name_H-M   'P 1'
#
loop_
_entity.id
_entity.type
_entity.pdbx_description
1 polymer ?
#
loop_
_entity_poly.entity_id
_entity_poly.type
_entity_poly.pdbx_seq_one_letter_code
_entity_poly.pdbx_strand_id
1 'polypeptide(L)'
;MKQGKAILALGLLPLFIATAAAQFSDVTVEISVDRMPEKERMDLKTLEQMIPYYLENYEWFENNYGIEIPIKISMFPEAVSTSGFERVFSSQFLISTASGDQRFFEKNFKFVYNTNDPLMHTDLIHSLTGALDFYAYMLIAGELDTYEPLGGNNIYDKARDIATRGQMSERASGWKSRMKELDEIQRLRDYRLFKYYYWLAIDNIDQEKLKEARSAIDKMLEHLERMFQINARERYAHVFLDVHARDIAEIIRDFGTPKQLNKIIALDPDNEAIYKELGMRE
;
A
#
# COMPACT_ATOMS: atom_id res chain seq x y z
N MET A 1 54.23 -11.52 -47.70
CA MET A 1 53.28 -12.64 -47.85
C MET A 1 53.32 -13.49 -46.58
N LYS A 2 52.15 -13.87 -46.03
CA LYS A 2 51.83 -14.32 -44.64
C LYS A 2 51.59 -13.11 -43.70
N GLN A 3 50.39 -12.53 -43.51
CA GLN A 3 49.02 -13.06 -43.28
C GLN A 3 48.99 -14.11 -42.17
N GLY A 4 48.54 -13.71 -40.97
CA GLY A 4 48.54 -14.55 -39.77
C GLY A 4 47.81 -13.95 -38.56
N LYS A 5 46.48 -13.87 -38.68
CA LYS A 5 45.45 -13.97 -37.60
C LYS A 5 45.49 -12.93 -36.46
N ALA A 6 44.67 -11.90 -36.61
CA ALA A 6 44.09 -11.17 -35.47
C ALA A 6 43.13 -12.11 -34.72
N ILE A 7 43.44 -12.42 -33.47
CA ILE A 7 42.52 -13.11 -32.56
C ILE A 7 41.61 -12.02 -31.99
N LEU A 8 40.37 -11.97 -32.49
CA LEU A 8 39.31 -11.16 -31.91
C LEU A 8 38.91 -11.83 -30.58
N ALA A 9 39.40 -11.32 -29.46
CA ALA A 9 38.91 -11.71 -28.14
C ALA A 9 37.52 -11.10 -27.97
N LEU A 10 36.48 -11.89 -28.24
CA LEU A 10 35.09 -11.54 -27.96
C LEU A 10 34.92 -11.52 -26.44
N GLY A 11 35.04 -10.34 -25.84
CA GLY A 11 34.80 -10.16 -24.41
C GLY A 11 33.36 -10.55 -24.07
N LEU A 12 33.18 -11.60 -23.28
CA LEU A 12 31.91 -11.96 -22.70
C LEU A 12 31.53 -10.85 -21.71
N LEU A 13 30.59 -9.98 -22.10
CA LEU A 13 29.96 -9.05 -21.17
C LEU A 13 29.17 -9.90 -20.15
N PRO A 14 29.35 -9.74 -18.83
CA PRO A 14 28.47 -10.38 -17.87
C PRO A 14 27.07 -9.79 -18.08
N LEU A 15 26.17 -10.61 -18.60
CA LEU A 15 24.75 -10.32 -18.67
C LEU A 15 24.27 -10.32 -17.21
N PHE A 16 24.23 -9.14 -16.58
CA PHE A 16 23.47 -8.97 -15.36
C PHE A 16 22.01 -9.22 -15.72
N ILE A 17 21.54 -10.43 -15.45
CA ILE A 17 20.12 -10.73 -15.40
C ILE A 17 19.64 -9.94 -14.18
N ALA A 18 19.13 -8.72 -14.40
CA ALA A 18 18.30 -8.06 -13.43
C ALA A 18 17.09 -8.98 -13.24
N THR A 19 17.10 -9.78 -12.19
CA THR A 19 15.87 -10.41 -11.72
C THR A 19 14.98 -9.25 -11.33
N ALA A 20 13.99 -8.95 -12.16
CA ALA A 20 12.88 -8.10 -11.75
C ALA A 20 12.24 -8.80 -10.55
N ALA A 21 12.65 -8.39 -9.35
CA ALA A 21 12.01 -8.84 -8.14
C ALA A 21 10.64 -8.20 -8.13
N ALA A 22 9.62 -9.05 -8.02
CA ALA A 22 8.27 -8.62 -7.72
C ALA A 22 8.29 -7.68 -6.51
N GLN A 23 7.66 -6.52 -6.62
CA GLN A 23 7.65 -5.56 -5.50
C GLN A 23 6.63 -5.93 -4.44
N PHE A 24 5.52 -6.58 -4.82
CA PHE A 24 4.68 -7.28 -3.86
C PHE A 24 5.33 -8.63 -3.55
N SER A 25 5.72 -8.80 -2.30
CA SER A 25 6.11 -10.09 -1.72
C SER A 25 4.91 -10.66 -0.95
N ASP A 26 4.85 -11.96 -0.74
CA ASP A 26 3.92 -12.62 0.20
C ASP A 26 2.45 -12.15 0.11
N VAL A 27 1.86 -12.15 -1.09
CA VAL A 27 0.47 -11.73 -1.28
C VAL A 27 -0.48 -12.80 -0.73
N THR A 28 -1.11 -12.49 0.40
CA THR A 28 -2.09 -13.39 1.03
C THR A 28 -3.51 -12.99 0.64
N VAL A 29 -4.28 -13.92 0.07
CA VAL A 29 -5.67 -13.68 -0.33
C VAL A 29 -6.59 -14.65 0.38
N GLU A 30 -7.66 -14.11 0.98
CA GLU A 30 -8.72 -14.89 1.61
C GLU A 30 -10.08 -14.47 1.05
N ILE A 31 -10.80 -15.41 0.45
CA ILE A 31 -12.16 -15.21 -0.04
C ILE A 31 -13.11 -16.05 0.82
N SER A 32 -13.94 -15.36 1.62
CA SER A 32 -14.96 -15.96 2.48
C SER A 32 -16.17 -16.40 1.66
N VAL A 33 -16.17 -17.66 1.23
CA VAL A 33 -17.18 -18.19 0.30
C VAL A 33 -18.41 -18.81 0.98
N ASP A 34 -18.50 -18.78 2.31
CA ASP A 34 -19.53 -19.50 3.08
C ASP A 34 -20.98 -19.11 2.73
N ARG A 35 -21.17 -17.88 2.23
CA ARG A 35 -22.48 -17.35 1.84
C ARG A 35 -22.85 -17.64 0.38
N MET A 36 -21.96 -18.27 -0.38
CA MET A 36 -22.13 -18.47 -1.82
C MET A 36 -22.63 -19.88 -2.16
N PRO A 37 -23.41 -20.03 -3.26
CA PRO A 37 -23.79 -21.36 -3.74
C PRO A 37 -22.57 -22.18 -4.17
N GLU A 38 -22.68 -23.51 -4.15
CA GLU A 38 -21.56 -24.46 -4.36
C GLU A 38 -20.74 -24.19 -5.62
N LYS A 39 -21.40 -23.91 -6.75
CA LYS A 39 -20.74 -23.60 -8.01
C LYS A 39 -19.85 -22.36 -7.88
N GLU A 40 -20.40 -21.27 -7.37
CA GLU A 40 -19.68 -20.01 -7.19
C GLU A 40 -18.55 -20.14 -6.15
N ARG A 41 -18.70 -21.01 -5.14
CA ARG A 41 -17.63 -21.30 -4.18
C ARG A 41 -16.39 -21.86 -4.88
N MET A 42 -16.57 -22.81 -5.80
CA MET A 42 -15.45 -23.37 -6.57
C MET A 42 -14.76 -22.30 -7.42
N ASP A 43 -15.55 -21.45 -8.09
CA ASP A 43 -15.02 -20.38 -8.94
C ASP A 43 -14.21 -19.36 -8.13
N LEU A 44 -14.73 -18.94 -6.99
CA LEU A 44 -14.06 -17.99 -6.10
C LEU A 44 -12.79 -18.58 -5.48
N LYS A 45 -12.74 -19.91 -5.25
CA LYS A 45 -11.50 -20.56 -4.80
C LYS A 45 -10.42 -20.61 -5.86
N THR A 46 -10.78 -20.73 -7.14
CA THR A 46 -9.83 -20.53 -8.24
C THR A 46 -9.33 -19.08 -8.25
N LEU A 47 -10.23 -18.10 -8.09
CA LEU A 47 -9.84 -16.69 -8.06
C LEU A 47 -8.88 -16.36 -6.90
N GLU A 48 -9.13 -16.91 -5.71
CA GLU A 48 -8.27 -16.79 -4.52
C GLU A 48 -6.81 -17.19 -4.82
N GLN A 49 -6.60 -18.19 -5.69
CA GLN A 49 -5.27 -18.65 -6.10
C GLN A 49 -4.64 -17.80 -7.22
N MET A 50 -5.45 -17.14 -8.04
CA MET A 50 -4.97 -16.36 -9.19
C MET A 50 -4.52 -14.94 -8.81
N ILE A 51 -5.15 -14.32 -7.81
CA ILE A 51 -4.84 -12.94 -7.39
C ILE A 51 -3.39 -12.78 -6.91
N PRO A 52 -2.82 -13.69 -6.07
CA PRO A 52 -1.42 -13.60 -5.69
C PRO A 52 -0.49 -13.59 -6.89
N TYR A 53 -0.64 -14.56 -7.80
CA TYR A 53 0.17 -14.64 -9.01
C TYR A 53 0.08 -13.37 -9.86
N TYR A 54 -1.12 -12.79 -10.01
CA TYR A 54 -1.35 -11.57 -10.77
C TYR A 54 -0.61 -10.35 -10.21
N LEU A 55 -0.55 -10.21 -8.88
CA LEU A 55 0.10 -9.09 -8.20
C LEU A 55 1.62 -9.29 -8.08
N GLU A 56 2.06 -10.52 -7.81
CA GLU A 56 3.47 -10.88 -7.63
C GLU A 56 4.22 -11.01 -8.97
N ASN A 57 3.56 -11.26 -10.10
CA ASN A 57 4.27 -11.47 -11.38
C ASN A 57 4.14 -10.27 -12.32
N TYR A 58 4.18 -9.06 -11.76
CA TYR A 58 4.12 -7.81 -12.51
C TYR A 58 5.10 -6.79 -11.96
N GLU A 59 5.74 -6.04 -12.87
CA GLU A 59 6.65 -4.96 -12.51
C GLU A 59 5.87 -3.65 -12.38
N TRP A 60 5.54 -3.27 -11.14
CA TRP A 60 4.67 -2.13 -10.88
C TRP A 60 5.39 -0.78 -11.03
N PHE A 61 6.65 -0.74 -10.62
CA PHE A 61 7.51 0.44 -10.67
C PHE A 61 8.97 0.04 -10.66
N GLU A 62 9.85 0.98 -11.04
CA GLU A 62 11.29 0.80 -10.95
C GLU A 62 11.73 0.78 -9.49
N ASN A 63 12.06 -0.41 -8.99
CA ASN A 63 12.33 -0.65 -7.57
C ASN A 63 13.79 -0.37 -7.18
N ASN A 64 14.18 0.90 -7.23
CA ASN A 64 15.55 1.32 -6.93
C ASN A 64 15.95 1.19 -5.45
N TYR A 65 14.97 1.07 -4.55
CA TYR A 65 15.20 0.96 -3.11
C TYR A 65 15.15 -0.48 -2.58
N GLY A 66 14.83 -1.47 -3.42
CA GLY A 66 14.63 -2.85 -2.97
C GLY A 66 13.43 -3.00 -2.03
N ILE A 67 12.37 -2.22 -2.26
CA ILE A 67 11.13 -2.25 -1.48
C ILE A 67 10.41 -3.58 -1.72
N GLU A 68 10.04 -4.23 -0.63
CA GLU A 68 9.18 -5.41 -0.61
C GLU A 68 7.90 -5.07 0.16
N ILE A 69 6.74 -5.28 -0.45
CA ILE A 69 5.44 -4.89 0.09
C ILE A 69 4.60 -6.14 0.32
N PRO A 70 4.63 -6.73 1.53
CA PRO A 70 3.72 -7.80 1.89
C PRO A 70 2.30 -7.27 2.06
N ILE A 71 1.31 -7.91 1.43
CA ILE A 71 -0.09 -7.47 1.43
C ILE A 71 -1.07 -8.59 1.77
N LYS A 72 -2.21 -8.18 2.32
CA LYS A 72 -3.34 -9.05 2.64
C LYS A 72 -4.58 -8.53 1.93
N ILE A 73 -5.30 -9.42 1.25
CA ILE A 73 -6.58 -9.14 0.59
C ILE A 73 -7.64 -10.05 1.21
N SER A 74 -8.75 -9.46 1.64
CA SER A 74 -9.92 -10.19 2.11
C SER A 74 -11.14 -9.80 1.30
N MET A 75 -11.85 -10.81 0.79
CA MET A 75 -13.09 -10.64 0.04
C MET A 75 -14.22 -11.38 0.73
N PHE A 76 -15.38 -10.73 0.84
CA PHE A 76 -16.59 -11.31 1.40
C PHE A 76 -17.72 -11.22 0.36
N PRO A 77 -17.78 -12.14 -0.62
CA PRO A 77 -18.85 -12.19 -1.61
C PRO A 77 -20.22 -12.41 -0.95
N GLU A 78 -21.20 -11.60 -1.35
CA GLU A 78 -22.54 -11.59 -0.77
C GLU A 78 -23.61 -12.01 -1.79
N ALA A 79 -23.38 -11.74 -3.07
CA ALA A 79 -24.30 -12.09 -4.14
C ALA A 79 -23.58 -12.24 -5.48
N VAL A 80 -24.17 -13.02 -6.37
CA VAL A 80 -23.83 -13.07 -7.80
C VAL A 80 -25.07 -12.76 -8.61
N SER A 81 -24.92 -11.97 -9.67
CA SER A 81 -25.93 -11.81 -10.70
C SER A 81 -25.37 -12.18 -12.06
N THR A 82 -26.22 -12.67 -12.95
CA THR A 82 -25.84 -12.99 -14.33
C THR A 82 -26.49 -11.97 -15.25
N SER A 83 -25.68 -11.32 -16.08
CA SER A 83 -26.11 -10.38 -17.11
C SER A 83 -25.54 -10.82 -18.44
N GLY A 84 -26.36 -11.49 -19.26
CA GLY A 84 -25.88 -12.14 -20.49
C GLY A 84 -24.88 -13.25 -20.16
N PHE A 85 -23.67 -13.14 -20.68
CA PHE A 85 -22.56 -14.08 -20.42
C PHE A 85 -21.69 -13.68 -19.23
N GLU A 86 -21.90 -12.49 -18.65
CA GLU A 86 -21.09 -12.00 -17.54
C GLU A 86 -21.71 -12.35 -16.20
N ARG A 87 -20.87 -12.83 -15.27
CA ARG A 87 -21.23 -13.00 -13.87
C ARG A 87 -20.65 -11.86 -13.05
N VAL A 88 -21.51 -11.14 -12.35
CA VAL A 88 -21.17 -9.97 -11.57
C VAL A 88 -21.31 -10.32 -10.09
N PHE A 89 -20.19 -10.36 -9.39
CA PHE A 89 -20.14 -10.58 -7.96
C PHE A 89 -20.29 -9.23 -7.24
N SER A 90 -21.06 -9.22 -6.17
CA SER A 90 -21.08 -8.14 -5.19
C SER A 90 -20.41 -8.65 -3.92
N SER A 91 -19.41 -7.93 -3.43
CA SER A 91 -18.54 -8.33 -2.34
C SER A 91 -18.18 -7.12 -1.48
N GLN A 92 -17.85 -7.36 -0.23
CA GLN A 92 -16.98 -6.43 0.51
C GLN A 92 -15.52 -6.76 0.14
N PHE A 93 -14.67 -5.75 0.05
CA PHE A 93 -13.27 -5.89 -0.32
C PHE A 93 -12.39 -5.11 0.67
N LEU A 94 -11.38 -5.77 1.22
CA LEU A 94 -10.36 -5.16 2.07
C LEU A 94 -8.99 -5.51 1.47
N ILE A 95 -8.13 -4.51 1.35
CA ILE A 95 -6.73 -4.71 1.02
C ILE A 95 -5.87 -3.88 1.98
N SER A 96 -4.78 -4.45 2.47
CA SER A 96 -3.84 -3.76 3.35
C SER A 96 -2.41 -4.22 3.16
N THR A 97 -1.46 -3.42 3.64
CA THR A 97 -0.12 -3.92 3.99
C THR A 97 -0.22 -4.97 5.09
N ALA A 98 0.81 -5.81 5.24
CA ALA A 98 0.84 -6.83 6.28
C ALA A 98 0.84 -6.25 7.71
N SER A 99 1.47 -5.08 7.88
CA SER A 99 1.41 -4.23 9.10
C SER A 99 0.01 -3.69 9.36
N GLY A 100 -0.78 -3.44 8.31
CA GLY A 100 -2.14 -2.93 8.39
C GLY A 100 -2.25 -1.42 8.58
N ASP A 101 -1.13 -0.70 8.55
CA ASP A 101 -1.06 0.77 8.66
C ASP A 101 -1.53 1.47 7.38
N GLN A 102 -1.47 0.78 6.23
CA GLN A 102 -2.17 1.15 5.00
C GLN A 102 -3.28 0.15 4.74
N ARG A 103 -4.53 0.62 4.71
CA ARG A 103 -5.69 -0.24 4.45
C ARG A 103 -6.82 0.47 3.73
N PHE A 104 -7.40 -0.20 2.75
CA PHE A 104 -8.49 0.27 1.91
C PHE A 104 -9.67 -0.70 2.00
N PHE A 105 -10.86 -0.15 2.23
CA PHE A 105 -12.06 -0.96 2.42
C PHE A 105 -13.20 -0.45 1.54
N GLU A 106 -13.73 -1.35 0.71
CA GLU A 106 -14.87 -1.08 -0.15
C GLU A 106 -16.05 -1.96 0.28
N LYS A 107 -17.12 -1.31 0.76
CA LYS A 107 -18.35 -1.99 1.20
C LYS A 107 -19.14 -2.63 0.05
N ASN A 108 -19.03 -2.07 -1.15
CA ASN A 108 -19.87 -2.43 -2.30
C ASN A 108 -19.00 -2.67 -3.53
N PHE A 109 -18.05 -3.59 -3.42
CA PHE A 109 -17.19 -3.97 -4.53
C PHE A 109 -17.95 -4.86 -5.52
N LYS A 110 -18.14 -4.36 -6.75
CA LYS A 110 -18.79 -5.10 -7.83
C LYS A 110 -17.78 -5.43 -8.91
N PHE A 111 -17.61 -6.72 -9.20
CA PHE A 111 -16.64 -7.18 -10.18
C PHE A 111 -17.19 -8.31 -11.06
N VAL A 112 -16.72 -8.33 -12.31
CA VAL A 112 -17.01 -9.39 -13.28
C VAL A 112 -15.94 -10.47 -13.15
N TYR A 113 -16.35 -11.73 -13.09
CA TYR A 113 -15.44 -12.86 -13.09
C TYR A 113 -16.09 -14.13 -13.64
N ASN A 114 -15.44 -14.80 -14.59
CA ASN A 114 -15.77 -16.16 -15.00
C ASN A 114 -14.61 -17.10 -14.71
N THR A 115 -14.91 -18.36 -14.38
CA THR A 115 -13.96 -19.36 -13.82
C THR A 115 -12.73 -19.60 -14.69
N ASN A 116 -12.86 -19.39 -16.00
CA ASN A 116 -11.81 -19.61 -16.98
C ASN A 116 -11.18 -18.32 -17.51
N ASP A 117 -11.58 -17.17 -16.97
CA ASP A 117 -11.04 -15.88 -17.41
C ASP A 117 -9.68 -15.66 -16.71
N PRO A 118 -8.56 -15.61 -17.46
CA PRO A 118 -7.26 -15.33 -16.87
C PRO A 118 -7.23 -13.89 -16.35
N LEU A 119 -6.54 -13.66 -15.23
CA LEU A 119 -6.20 -12.30 -14.80
C LEU A 119 -5.00 -11.84 -15.60
N MET A 120 -5.16 -10.76 -16.37
CA MET A 120 -4.11 -10.23 -17.24
C MET A 120 -4.04 -8.71 -17.14
N HIS A 121 -2.80 -8.20 -17.11
CA HIS A 121 -2.53 -6.77 -17.23
C HIS A 121 -2.78 -6.35 -18.67
N THR A 122 -3.76 -5.47 -18.89
CA THR A 122 -4.11 -4.99 -20.22
C THR A 122 -4.49 -3.51 -20.17
N ASP A 123 -4.45 -2.83 -21.32
CA ASP A 123 -4.89 -1.43 -21.42
C ASP A 123 -6.42 -1.26 -21.26
N LEU A 124 -7.19 -2.35 -21.32
CA LEU A 124 -8.63 -2.31 -21.13
C LEU A 124 -8.97 -2.36 -19.64
N ILE A 125 -9.82 -1.44 -19.17
CA ILE A 125 -10.27 -1.45 -17.78
C ILE A 125 -11.29 -2.56 -17.55
N HIS A 126 -10.90 -3.54 -16.74
CA HIS A 126 -11.79 -4.53 -16.17
C HIS A 126 -12.07 -4.23 -14.70
N SER A 127 -13.29 -4.54 -14.25
CA SER A 127 -13.74 -4.21 -12.89
C SER A 127 -12.95 -4.89 -11.75
N LEU A 128 -12.44 -6.11 -11.97
CA LEU A 128 -11.63 -6.83 -10.99
C LEU A 128 -10.15 -6.40 -11.03
N THR A 129 -9.47 -6.69 -12.14
CA THR A 129 -8.03 -6.39 -12.28
C THR A 129 -7.75 -4.90 -12.19
N GLY A 130 -8.59 -4.04 -12.77
CA GLY A 130 -8.43 -2.59 -12.62
C GLY A 130 -8.54 -2.12 -11.17
N ALA A 131 -9.40 -2.73 -10.35
CA ALA A 131 -9.48 -2.39 -8.93
C ALA A 131 -8.24 -2.89 -8.17
N LEU A 132 -7.74 -4.08 -8.49
CA LEU A 132 -6.47 -4.59 -7.95
C LEU A 132 -5.31 -3.66 -8.32
N ASP A 133 -5.21 -3.25 -9.58
CA ASP A 133 -4.15 -2.34 -10.06
C ASP A 133 -4.23 -0.97 -9.38
N PHE A 134 -5.45 -0.43 -9.25
CA PHE A 134 -5.67 0.83 -8.55
C PHE A 134 -5.14 0.76 -7.10
N TYR A 135 -5.53 -0.27 -6.34
CA TYR A 135 -5.12 -0.39 -4.95
C TYR A 135 -3.66 -0.78 -4.80
N ALA A 136 -3.09 -1.55 -5.72
CA ALA A 136 -1.66 -1.82 -5.78
C ALA A 136 -0.87 -0.50 -5.90
N TYR A 137 -1.23 0.38 -6.84
CA TYR A 137 -0.59 1.68 -6.96
C TYR A 137 -0.82 2.59 -5.75
N MET A 138 -2.00 2.54 -5.11
CA MET A 138 -2.25 3.28 -3.87
C MET A 138 -1.30 2.86 -2.75
N LEU A 139 -1.09 1.55 -2.56
CA LEU A 139 -0.17 1.02 -1.53
C LEU A 139 1.29 1.38 -1.85
N ILE A 140 1.73 1.15 -3.09
CA ILE A 140 3.10 1.48 -3.52
C ILE A 140 3.38 2.97 -3.33
N ALA A 141 2.45 3.85 -3.70
CA ALA A 141 2.63 5.27 -3.52
C ALA A 141 2.79 5.65 -2.04
N GLY A 142 1.99 5.05 -1.16
CA GLY A 142 2.09 5.26 0.28
C GLY A 142 3.36 4.68 0.91
N GLU A 143 3.94 3.63 0.33
CA GLU A 143 5.26 3.10 0.70
C GLU A 143 6.38 4.03 0.24
N LEU A 144 6.37 4.47 -1.02
CA LEU A 144 7.38 5.40 -1.54
C LEU A 144 7.43 6.73 -0.79
N ASP A 145 6.30 7.18 -0.23
CA ASP A 145 6.24 8.36 0.64
C ASP A 145 7.08 8.21 1.92
N THR A 146 7.43 6.98 2.32
CA THR A 146 8.28 6.73 3.49
C THR A 146 9.77 6.84 3.17
N TYR A 147 10.16 6.63 1.91
CA TYR A 147 11.55 6.70 1.43
C TYR A 147 11.92 8.11 0.98
N GLU A 148 10.99 8.82 0.35
CA GLU A 148 11.18 10.21 -0.09
C GLU A 148 9.98 11.09 0.27
N PRO A 149 10.21 12.37 0.64
CA PRO A 149 9.11 13.29 0.94
C PRO A 149 8.16 13.43 -0.25
N LEU A 150 6.95 12.86 -0.13
CA LEU A 150 5.94 12.83 -1.18
C LEU A 150 6.36 12.06 -2.45
N GLY A 151 7.29 11.10 -2.31
CA GLY A 151 7.83 10.29 -3.40
C GLY A 151 6.78 9.50 -4.19
N GLY A 152 5.64 9.19 -3.58
CA GLY A 152 4.55 8.45 -4.22
C GLY A 152 3.76 9.21 -5.29
N ASN A 153 3.99 10.51 -5.51
CA ASN A 153 3.16 11.34 -6.41
C ASN A 153 3.00 10.74 -7.82
N ASN A 154 4.10 10.31 -8.45
CA ASN A 154 4.06 9.73 -9.79
C ASN A 154 3.27 8.41 -9.83
N ILE A 155 3.26 7.66 -8.73
CA ILE A 155 2.53 6.40 -8.64
C ILE A 155 1.04 6.64 -8.38
N TYR A 156 0.69 7.63 -7.55
CA TYR A 156 -0.70 8.06 -7.43
C TYR A 156 -1.28 8.54 -8.77
N ASP A 157 -0.47 9.15 -9.64
CA ASP A 157 -0.93 9.53 -10.99
C ASP A 157 -1.27 8.31 -11.86
N LYS A 158 -0.56 7.18 -11.71
CA LYS A 158 -0.95 5.91 -12.35
C LYS A 158 -2.29 5.40 -11.81
N ALA A 159 -2.51 5.46 -10.49
CA ALA A 159 -3.80 5.09 -9.89
C ALA A 159 -4.94 6.00 -10.38
N ARG A 160 -4.66 7.30 -10.56
CA ARG A 160 -5.61 8.28 -11.10
C ARG A 160 -5.98 7.97 -12.54
N ASP A 161 -5.03 7.60 -13.38
CA ASP A 161 -5.32 7.19 -14.77
C ASP A 161 -6.31 6.01 -14.81
N ILE A 162 -6.05 4.97 -14.02
CA ILE A 162 -6.93 3.80 -13.91
C ILE A 162 -8.33 4.21 -13.45
N ALA A 163 -8.43 5.02 -12.38
CA ALA A 163 -9.71 5.47 -11.87
C ALA A 163 -10.47 6.33 -12.90
N THR A 164 -9.76 7.15 -13.68
CA THR A 164 -10.34 7.99 -14.74
C THR A 164 -10.91 7.12 -15.87
N ARG A 165 -10.12 6.17 -16.39
CA ARG A 165 -10.59 5.22 -17.42
C ARG A 165 -11.74 4.37 -16.89
N GLY A 166 -11.69 3.94 -15.62
CA GLY A 166 -12.74 3.19 -14.96
C GLY A 166 -14.07 3.94 -14.86
N GLN A 167 -14.03 5.24 -14.57
CA GLN A 167 -15.24 6.09 -14.57
C GLN A 167 -15.90 6.20 -15.95
N MET A 168 -15.12 6.09 -17.02
CA MET A 168 -15.60 6.12 -18.41
C MET A 168 -16.00 4.73 -18.95
N SER A 169 -15.74 3.66 -18.20
CA SER A 169 -16.03 2.28 -18.62
C SER A 169 -17.51 1.91 -18.47
N GLU A 170 -17.92 0.83 -19.14
CA GLU A 170 -19.27 0.27 -18.99
C GLU A 170 -19.58 -0.19 -17.56
N ARG A 171 -18.54 -0.46 -16.76
CA ARG A 171 -18.64 -0.88 -15.35
C ARG A 171 -18.12 0.22 -14.41
N ALA A 172 -18.70 1.41 -14.53
CA ALA A 172 -18.30 2.62 -13.76
C ALA A 172 -18.54 2.55 -12.23
N SER A 173 -19.21 1.52 -11.71
CA SER A 173 -19.52 1.39 -10.29
C SER A 173 -18.26 1.37 -9.42
N GLY A 174 -18.26 2.10 -8.30
CA GLY A 174 -17.13 2.18 -7.35
C GLY A 174 -16.02 3.16 -7.75
N TRP A 175 -15.80 3.41 -9.05
CA TRP A 175 -14.69 4.25 -9.53
C TRP A 175 -14.72 5.71 -9.07
N LYS A 176 -15.90 6.28 -8.87
CA LYS A 176 -16.04 7.61 -8.24
C LYS A 176 -15.59 7.62 -6.78
N SER A 177 -15.84 6.54 -6.04
CA SER A 177 -15.38 6.39 -4.66
C SER A 177 -13.87 6.25 -4.60
N ARG A 178 -13.28 5.40 -5.48
CA ARG A 178 -11.83 5.21 -5.58
C ARG A 178 -11.10 6.51 -5.93
N MET A 179 -11.60 7.27 -6.91
CA MET A 179 -11.04 8.59 -7.24
C MET A 179 -11.08 9.55 -6.04
N LYS A 180 -12.19 9.57 -5.29
CA LYS A 180 -12.31 10.39 -4.08
C LYS A 180 -11.30 9.98 -3.00
N GLU A 181 -11.13 8.68 -2.77
CA GLU A 181 -10.17 8.13 -1.81
C GLU A 181 -8.72 8.50 -2.15
N LEU A 182 -8.37 8.43 -3.44
CA LEU A 182 -7.08 8.88 -3.97
C LEU A 182 -6.87 10.39 -3.74
N ASP A 183 -7.83 11.21 -4.15
CA ASP A 183 -7.74 12.66 -4.01
C ASP A 183 -7.65 13.08 -2.53
N GLU A 184 -8.32 12.37 -1.63
CA GLU A 184 -8.23 12.58 -0.18
C GLU A 184 -6.80 12.33 0.31
N ILE A 185 -6.22 11.15 0.04
CA ILE A 185 -4.86 10.81 0.51
C ILE A 185 -3.81 11.75 -0.06
N GLN A 186 -3.88 12.09 -1.35
CA GLN A 186 -2.90 13.01 -1.93
C GLN A 186 -2.97 14.42 -1.33
N ARG A 187 -4.16 14.88 -0.90
CA ARG A 187 -4.32 16.18 -0.21
C ARG A 187 -3.81 16.18 1.21
N LEU A 188 -3.72 15.01 1.87
CA LEU A 188 -3.21 14.85 3.23
C LEU A 188 -1.67 14.94 3.25
N ARG A 189 -1.13 16.08 2.82
CA ARG A 189 0.32 16.32 2.72
C ARG A 189 1.02 16.14 4.08
N ASP A 190 0.43 16.67 5.15
CA ASP A 190 1.01 16.55 6.49
C ASP A 190 1.00 15.11 7.01
N TYR A 191 -0.01 14.30 6.69
CA TYR A 191 -0.01 12.85 7.00
C TYR A 191 1.13 12.12 6.28
N ARG A 192 1.31 12.38 4.98
CA ARG A 192 2.38 11.76 4.19
C ARG A 192 3.77 12.13 4.73
N LEU A 193 3.96 13.38 5.13
CA LEU A 193 5.22 13.82 5.74
C LEU A 193 5.39 13.33 7.18
N PHE A 194 4.32 13.20 7.96
CA PHE A 194 4.36 12.56 9.26
C PHE A 194 4.91 11.13 9.14
N LYS A 195 4.37 10.31 8.22
CA LYS A 195 4.88 8.95 7.93
C LYS A 195 6.36 8.98 7.52
N TYR A 196 6.73 9.87 6.60
CA TYR A 196 8.12 10.03 6.17
C TYR A 196 9.06 10.29 7.36
N TYR A 197 8.73 11.26 8.22
CA TYR A 197 9.59 11.61 9.34
C TYR A 197 9.61 10.55 10.45
N TYR A 198 8.54 9.77 10.61
CA TYR A 198 8.55 8.58 11.47
C TYR A 198 9.61 7.57 11.00
N TRP A 199 9.55 7.14 9.74
CA TRP A 199 10.52 6.18 9.20
C TRP A 199 11.94 6.74 9.10
N LEU A 200 12.08 8.03 8.79
CA LEU A 200 13.38 8.70 8.83
C LEU A 200 13.98 8.74 10.25
N ALA A 201 13.15 8.83 11.30
CA ALA A 201 13.65 8.74 12.67
C ALA A 201 14.24 7.37 12.94
N ILE A 202 13.53 6.30 12.55
CA ILE A 202 14.00 4.91 12.68
C ILE A 202 15.30 4.70 11.90
N ASP A 203 15.34 5.08 10.63
CA ASP A 203 16.54 4.93 9.80
C ASP A 203 17.77 5.67 10.39
N ASN A 204 17.57 6.87 10.93
CA ASN A 204 18.65 7.60 11.59
C ASN A 204 19.07 6.95 12.92
N ILE A 205 18.17 6.30 13.64
CA ILE A 205 18.49 5.54 14.86
C ILE A 205 19.36 4.33 14.49
N ASP A 206 18.95 3.57 13.48
CA ASP A 206 19.66 2.38 13.00
C ASP A 206 21.07 2.72 12.49
N GLN A 207 21.24 3.91 11.92
CA GLN A 207 22.53 4.43 11.45
C GLN A 207 23.32 5.19 12.53
N GLU A 208 22.88 5.18 13.79
CA GLU A 208 23.49 5.88 14.94
C GLU A 208 23.60 7.42 14.78
N LYS A 209 22.78 8.00 13.90
CA LYS A 209 22.68 9.44 13.63
C LYS A 209 21.70 10.13 14.60
N LEU A 210 22.04 10.13 15.88
CA LEU A 210 21.13 10.52 16.97
C LEU A 210 20.62 11.97 16.88
N LYS A 211 21.40 12.89 16.32
CA LYS A 211 20.99 14.29 16.18
C LYS A 211 19.92 14.43 15.09
N GLU A 212 20.11 13.75 13.99
CA GLU A 212 19.20 13.66 12.85
C GLU A 212 17.90 12.95 13.26
N ALA A 213 18.00 11.84 14.01
CA ALA A 213 16.85 11.13 14.59
C ALA A 213 15.98 12.06 15.46
N ARG A 214 16.59 12.81 16.38
CA ARG A 214 15.87 13.80 17.22
C ARG A 214 15.17 14.85 16.38
N SER A 215 15.83 15.37 15.34
CA SER A 215 15.23 16.32 14.42
C SER A 215 14.07 15.72 13.62
N ALA A 216 14.13 14.44 13.27
CA ALA A 216 13.05 13.74 12.58
C ALA A 216 11.83 13.55 13.49
N ILE A 217 12.02 13.17 14.77
CA ILE A 217 10.95 13.08 15.78
C ILE A 217 10.23 14.43 15.95
N ASP A 218 10.99 15.53 16.02
CA ASP A 218 10.39 16.88 16.11
C ASP A 218 9.47 17.17 14.91
N LYS A 219 9.96 16.91 13.69
CA LYS A 219 9.19 17.15 12.46
C LYS A 219 7.99 16.22 12.32
N MET A 220 8.13 14.96 12.73
CA MET A 220 7.03 14.00 12.80
C MET A 220 5.88 14.57 13.64
N LEU A 221 6.16 15.00 14.88
CA LEU A 221 5.16 15.56 15.79
C LEU A 221 4.64 16.93 15.34
N GLU A 222 5.42 17.71 14.60
CA GLU A 222 4.97 18.96 14.00
C GLU A 222 3.93 18.73 12.89
N HIS A 223 4.20 17.78 11.99
CA HIS A 223 3.27 17.42 10.93
C HIS A 223 1.98 16.77 11.47
N LEU A 224 2.10 15.91 12.48
CA LEU A 224 0.94 15.34 13.19
C LEU A 224 0.05 16.43 13.80
N GLU A 225 0.65 17.37 14.52
CA GLU A 225 -0.09 18.49 15.10
C GLU A 225 -0.78 19.35 14.03
N ARG A 226 -0.07 19.70 12.95
CA ARG A 226 -0.63 20.49 11.84
C ARG A 226 -1.84 19.81 11.20
N MET A 227 -1.79 18.50 10.96
CA MET A 227 -2.95 17.80 10.40
C MET A 227 -4.12 17.72 11.38
N PHE A 228 -3.86 17.50 12.68
CA PHE A 228 -4.94 17.41 13.67
C PHE A 228 -5.57 18.76 14.03
N GLN A 229 -4.88 19.87 13.81
CA GLN A 229 -5.48 21.21 13.84
C GLN A 229 -6.56 21.39 12.75
N ILE A 230 -6.40 20.73 11.60
CA ILE A 230 -7.37 20.77 10.49
C ILE A 230 -8.47 19.73 10.72
N ASN A 231 -8.08 18.48 11.01
CA ASN A 231 -8.97 17.36 11.25
C ASN A 231 -8.38 16.42 12.31
N ALA A 232 -8.77 16.60 13.57
CA ALA A 232 -8.33 15.74 14.68
C ALA A 232 -8.84 14.28 14.57
N ARG A 233 -9.78 13.99 13.67
CA ARG A 233 -10.34 12.64 13.44
C ARG A 233 -9.91 12.08 12.09
N GLU A 234 -8.74 12.48 11.59
CA GLU A 234 -8.23 12.00 10.31
C GLU A 234 -7.98 10.49 10.36
N ARG A 235 -8.74 9.74 9.57
CA ARG A 235 -8.81 8.28 9.66
C ARG A 235 -7.44 7.65 9.43
N TYR A 236 -6.74 8.04 8.37
CA TYR A 236 -5.47 7.41 8.00
C TYR A 236 -4.39 7.59 9.07
N ALA A 237 -4.36 8.76 9.69
CA ALA A 237 -3.44 9.05 10.79
C ALA A 237 -3.72 8.15 12.00
N HIS A 238 -4.98 8.02 12.41
CA HIS A 238 -5.37 7.16 13.53
C HIS A 238 -5.05 5.68 13.27
N VAL A 239 -5.30 5.17 12.06
CA VAL A 239 -4.89 3.80 11.71
C VAL A 239 -3.38 3.60 11.86
N PHE A 240 -2.58 4.56 11.38
CA PHE A 240 -1.14 4.48 11.49
C PHE A 240 -0.67 4.52 12.95
N LEU A 241 -1.25 5.43 13.74
CA LEU A 241 -0.94 5.56 15.16
C LEU A 241 -1.28 4.30 15.94
N ASP A 242 -2.46 3.70 15.71
CA ASP A 242 -2.87 2.45 16.38
C ASP A 242 -1.87 1.30 16.12
N VAL A 243 -1.35 1.21 14.88
CA VAL A 243 -0.38 0.17 14.50
C VAL A 243 0.99 0.43 15.12
N HIS A 244 1.43 1.69 15.17
CA HIS A 244 2.80 2.08 15.55
C HIS A 244 2.91 2.71 16.96
N ALA A 245 1.83 2.73 17.76
CA ALA A 245 1.78 3.44 19.04
C ALA A 245 2.90 2.99 20.00
N ARG A 246 3.16 1.69 20.04
CA ARG A 246 4.24 1.10 20.85
C ARG A 246 5.61 1.62 20.42
N ASP A 247 5.91 1.52 19.13
CA ASP A 247 7.20 1.93 18.57
C ASP A 247 7.42 3.44 18.75
N ILE A 248 6.37 4.24 18.53
CA ILE A 248 6.38 5.69 18.80
C ILE A 248 6.71 5.96 20.27
N ALA A 249 6.08 5.25 21.21
CA ALA A 249 6.34 5.41 22.64
C ALA A 249 7.80 5.11 22.99
N GLU A 250 8.34 4.00 22.47
CA GLU A 250 9.71 3.56 22.72
C GLU A 250 10.74 4.53 22.09
N ILE A 251 10.52 4.97 20.85
CA ILE A 251 11.37 5.97 20.18
C ILE A 251 11.40 7.29 20.96
N ILE A 252 10.24 7.78 21.42
CA ILE A 252 10.17 9.04 22.19
C ILE A 252 10.81 8.87 23.57
N ARG A 253 10.66 7.72 24.24
CA ARG A 253 11.33 7.42 25.50
C ARG A 253 12.85 7.50 25.34
N ASP A 254 13.39 6.85 24.30
CA ASP A 254 14.83 6.62 24.17
C ASP A 254 15.55 7.81 23.53
N PHE A 255 14.91 8.48 22.58
CA PHE A 255 15.53 9.54 21.79
C PHE A 255 14.85 10.91 21.91
N GLY A 256 13.60 10.94 22.38
CA GLY A 256 12.82 12.16 22.54
C GLY A 256 12.99 12.87 23.89
N THR A 257 11.92 13.56 24.30
CA THR A 257 11.85 14.40 25.50
C THR A 257 10.49 14.23 26.19
N PRO A 258 10.39 14.49 27.51
CA PRO A 258 9.11 14.45 28.22
C PRO A 258 8.04 15.38 27.61
N LYS A 259 8.45 16.50 27.01
CA LYS A 259 7.53 17.43 26.33
C LYS A 259 6.93 16.79 25.07
N GLN A 260 7.72 16.07 24.29
CA GLN A 260 7.26 15.34 23.11
C GLN A 260 6.34 14.18 23.50
N LEU A 261 6.64 13.48 24.59
CA LEU A 261 5.76 12.44 25.13
C LEU A 261 4.39 12.99 25.52
N ASN A 262 4.36 14.09 26.27
CA ASN A 262 3.09 14.75 26.61
C ASN A 262 2.35 15.26 25.37
N LYS A 263 3.08 15.66 24.32
CA LYS A 263 2.50 16.11 23.06
C LYS A 263 1.81 14.96 22.32
N ILE A 264 2.45 13.80 22.18
CA ILE A 264 1.81 12.65 21.50
C ILE A 264 0.60 12.15 22.29
N ILE A 265 0.66 12.10 23.62
CA ILE A 265 -0.49 11.74 24.48
C ILE A 265 -1.68 12.69 24.24
N ALA A 266 -1.42 13.99 24.08
CA ALA A 266 -2.48 14.97 23.84
C ALA A 266 -3.05 14.88 22.41
N LEU A 267 -2.23 14.50 21.42
CA LEU A 267 -2.65 14.38 20.02
C LEU A 267 -3.38 13.06 19.75
N ASP A 268 -3.00 12.00 20.44
CA ASP A 268 -3.53 10.65 20.28
C ASP A 268 -3.99 10.07 21.64
N PRO A 269 -5.16 10.52 22.14
CA PRO A 269 -5.69 10.07 23.41
C PRO A 269 -6.15 8.60 23.38
N ASP A 270 -6.45 8.04 22.21
CA ASP A 270 -6.94 6.66 22.09
C ASP A 270 -5.85 5.64 22.47
N ASN A 271 -4.57 5.99 22.25
CA ASN A 271 -3.40 5.20 22.64
C ASN A 271 -2.69 5.71 23.91
N GLU A 272 -3.32 6.59 24.70
CA GLU A 272 -2.73 7.22 25.90
C GLU A 272 -2.11 6.21 26.87
N ALA A 273 -2.79 5.07 27.10
CA ALA A 273 -2.32 4.04 28.00
C ALA A 273 -0.95 3.48 27.57
N ILE A 274 -0.78 3.22 26.27
CA ILE A 274 0.47 2.69 25.70
C ILE A 274 1.59 3.71 25.86
N TYR A 275 1.33 4.98 25.53
CA TYR A 275 2.33 6.04 25.66
C TYR A 275 2.77 6.26 27.11
N LYS A 276 1.84 6.19 28.07
CA LYS A 276 2.18 6.32 29.49
C LYS A 276 2.97 5.13 30.01
N GLU A 277 2.58 3.91 29.65
CA GLU A 277 3.26 2.70 30.10
C GLU A 277 4.68 2.60 29.55
N LEU A 278 4.87 2.84 28.26
CA LEU A 278 6.15 2.60 27.58
C LEU A 278 7.02 3.84 27.40
N GLY A 279 6.42 5.03 27.47
CA GLY A 279 7.11 6.30 27.22
C GLY A 279 7.87 6.87 28.41
N MET A 280 7.57 6.42 29.63
CA MET A 280 8.27 6.87 30.84
C MET A 280 9.56 6.07 31.06
N ARG A 281 10.67 6.74 31.38
CA ARG A 281 11.87 6.07 31.89
C ARG A 281 11.67 5.80 33.38
N GLU A 282 11.98 4.58 33.83
CA GLU A 282 12.14 4.27 35.27
C GLU A 282 13.19 5.16 35.93
#